data_AF-A0A960EDZ7-F1
#
_entry.id   AF-A0A960EDZ7-F1
#
_cell.length_a   1.000
_cell.length_b   1.000
_cell.length_c   1.000
_cell.angle_alpha   90.00
_cell.angle_beta   90.00
_cell.angle_gamma   90.00
#
_symmetry.space_group_name_H-M   'P 1'
#
loop_
_entity.id
_entity.type
_entity.pdbx_description
1 polymer ?
#
loop_
_entity_poly.entity_id
_entity_poly.type
_entity_poly.pdbx_seq_one_letter_code
_entity_poly.pdbx_strand_id
1 'polypeptide(L)'
;TKTERALGVTASLAGLVNLLPQPVLVRLARQQVLTVDFTTSNVRAAPFDLYIAGALMTHNHPLGPVAGTAWNLTTMSYRGALNIGLHSDRAAVDAPGELADDIA
;
A
#
# COMPACT_ATOMS: atom_id res chain seq x y z
N THR A 1 22.77 -8.63 12.11
CA THR A 1 22.08 -9.91 12.37
C THR A 1 21.28 -9.78 13.67
N LYS A 2 20.04 -9.28 13.60
CA LYS A 2 19.12 -9.31 14.74
C LYS A 2 18.29 -10.59 14.62
N THR A 3 18.52 -11.55 15.52
CA THR A 3 17.67 -12.74 15.66
C THR A 3 16.37 -12.30 16.31
N GLU A 4 15.40 -11.94 15.48
CA GLU A 4 14.12 -11.39 15.92
C GLU A 4 13.16 -12.55 16.24
N ARG A 5 12.69 -12.64 17.49
CA ARG A 5 11.73 -13.70 17.92
C ARG A 5 10.46 -13.72 17.07
N ALA A 6 10.10 -12.58 16.48
CA ALA A 6 8.99 -12.47 15.53
C ALA A 6 9.15 -13.45 14.35
N LEU A 7 10.36 -13.62 13.81
CA LEU A 7 10.63 -14.50 12.68
C LEU A 7 10.33 -15.98 12.99
N GLY A 8 10.60 -16.42 14.22
CA GLY A 8 10.30 -17.79 14.67
C GLY A 8 8.80 -18.06 14.78
N VAL A 9 8.04 -17.09 15.31
CA VAL A 9 6.58 -17.18 15.40
C VAL A 9 5.94 -17.11 14.00
N THR A 10 6.45 -16.26 13.12
CA THR A 10 6.01 -16.19 11.72
C THR A 10 6.26 -17.50 10.98
N ALA A 11 7.39 -18.17 11.22
CA ALA A 11 7.69 -19.46 10.58
C ALA A 11 6.74 -20.59 11.03
N SER A 12 6.41 -20.67 12.32
CA SER A 12 5.45 -21.66 12.84
C SER A 12 4.02 -21.40 12.34
N LEU A 13 3.61 -20.12 12.26
CA LEU A 13 2.32 -19.74 11.70
C LEU A 13 2.25 -20.01 10.19
N ALA A 14 3.33 -19.75 9.45
CA ALA A 14 3.40 -20.04 8.01
C ALA A 14 3.20 -21.54 7.71
N GLY A 15 3.76 -22.42 8.56
CA GLY A 15 3.53 -23.87 8.46
C GLY A 15 2.06 -24.27 8.60
N LEU A 16 1.33 -23.65 9.54
CA LEU A 16 -0.10 -23.89 9.73
C LEU A 16 -0.95 -23.32 8.59
N VAL A 17 -0.61 -22.12 8.10
CA VAL A 17 -1.30 -21.49 6.96
C VAL A 17 -1.21 -22.38 5.72
N ASN A 18 -0.07 -23.03 5.47
CA ASN A 18 0.10 -23.94 4.34
C ASN A 18 -0.72 -25.24 4.45
N LEU A 19 -1.20 -25.59 5.64
CA LEU A 19 -2.05 -26.76 5.87
C LEU A 19 -3.54 -26.43 5.73
N LEU A 20 -3.91 -25.14 5.65
CA LEU A 20 -5.29 -24.74 5.48
C LEU A 20 -5.77 -24.97 4.04
N PRO A 21 -6.98 -25.51 3.83
CA PRO A 21 -7.58 -25.59 2.51
C PRO A 21 -7.68 -24.19 1.87
N GLN A 22 -7.41 -24.10 0.56
CA GLN A 22 -7.45 -22.84 -0.20
C GLN A 22 -8.76 -22.03 0.02
N PRO A 23 -9.96 -22.62 0.10
CA PRO A 23 -11.19 -21.85 0.36
C PRO A 23 -11.19 -21.13 1.72
N VAL A 24 -10.57 -21.75 2.74
CA VAL A 24 -10.45 -21.16 4.08
C VAL A 24 -9.48 -19.98 4.05
N LEU A 25 -8.34 -20.13 3.36
CA LEU A 25 -7.38 -19.05 3.18
C LEU A 25 -8.00 -17.84 2.48
N VAL A 26 -8.76 -18.07 1.39
CA VAL A 26 -9.45 -17.00 0.66
C VAL A 26 -10.48 -16.30 1.55
N ARG A 27 -11.23 -17.05 2.36
CA ARG A 27 -12.23 -16.47 3.28
C ARG A 27 -11.58 -15.62 4.36
N LEU A 28 -10.48 -16.08 4.96
CA LEU A 28 -9.74 -15.34 5.98
C LEU A 28 -9.13 -14.07 5.41
N ALA A 29 -8.52 -14.14 4.22
CA ALA A 29 -7.98 -12.96 3.54
C ALA A 29 -9.08 -11.92 3.24
N ARG A 30 -10.24 -12.36 2.76
CA ARG A 30 -11.41 -11.47 2.56
C ARG A 30 -11.90 -10.85 3.85
N GLN A 31 -12.03 -11.62 4.93
CA GLN A 31 -12.42 -11.08 6.24
C GLN A 31 -11.46 -10.02 6.75
N GLN A 32 -10.16 -10.19 6.52
CA GLN A 32 -9.16 -9.19 6.90
C GLN A 32 -9.35 -7.88 6.13
N VAL A 33 -9.57 -7.96 4.82
CA VAL A 33 -9.80 -6.77 3.99
C VAL A 33 -11.07 -6.02 4.41
N LEU A 34 -12.12 -6.72 4.81
CA LEU A 34 -13.36 -6.09 5.32
C LEU A 34 -13.19 -5.32 6.63
N THR A 35 -12.04 -5.46 7.32
CA THR A 35 -11.73 -4.68 8.53
C THR A 35 -10.89 -3.44 8.26
N VAL A 36 -10.57 -3.16 7.00
CA VAL A 36 -9.72 -2.04 6.59
C VAL A 36 -10.54 -1.05 5.78
N ASP A 37 -10.68 0.18 6.27
CA ASP A 37 -11.44 1.23 5.59
C ASP A 37 -10.72 1.72 4.33
N PHE A 38 -9.41 1.95 4.47
CA PHE A 38 -8.51 2.37 3.39
C PHE A 38 -7.11 1.84 3.63
N THR A 39 -6.35 1.69 2.54
CA THR A 39 -4.97 1.23 2.61
C THR A 39 -4.00 2.40 2.48
N THR A 40 -2.94 2.38 3.28
CA THR A 40 -1.86 3.38 3.21
C THR A 40 -0.52 2.68 3.09
N SER A 41 0.37 3.21 2.26
CA SER A 41 1.72 2.69 2.12
C SER A 41 2.75 3.82 2.00
N ASN A 42 3.94 3.56 2.56
CA ASN A 42 5.09 4.45 2.48
C ASN A 42 6.24 3.73 1.80
N VAL A 43 6.52 4.15 0.57
CA VAL A 43 7.50 3.50 -0.30
C VAL A 43 8.77 4.33 -0.33
N ARG A 44 9.90 3.65 -0.14
CA ARG A 44 11.23 4.26 -0.27
C ARG A 44 11.44 4.73 -1.72
N ALA A 45 11.79 6.00 -1.89
CA ALA A 45 12.24 6.53 -3.18
C ALA A 45 13.74 6.32 -3.41
N ALA A 46 14.18 6.61 -4.64
CA ALA A 46 15.61 6.72 -4.94
C ALA A 46 16.25 7.87 -4.14
N PRO A 47 17.42 7.66 -3.51
CA PRO A 47 18.11 8.69 -2.74
C PRO A 47 18.96 9.64 -3.60
N PHE A 48 18.80 9.61 -4.92
CA PHE A 48 19.56 10.39 -5.90
C PHE A 48 18.66 10.86 -7.04
N ASP A 49 19.14 11.80 -7.85
CA ASP A 49 18.38 12.36 -8.97
C ASP A 49 18.13 11.33 -10.07
N LEU A 50 16.86 11.22 -10.48
CA LEU A 50 16.41 10.35 -11.55
C LEU A 50 16.10 11.15 -12.81
N TYR A 51 16.33 10.55 -13.96
CA TYR A 51 16.15 11.16 -15.26
C TYR A 51 15.42 10.21 -16.21
N ILE A 52 14.55 10.77 -17.06
CA ILE A 52 13.88 10.05 -18.15
C ILE A 52 14.30 10.72 -19.46
N ALA A 53 15.01 9.98 -20.32
CA ALA A 53 15.53 10.50 -21.60
C ALA A 53 16.31 11.83 -21.46
N GLY A 54 17.05 12.00 -20.36
CA GLY A 54 17.83 13.21 -20.07
C GLY A 54 17.06 14.34 -19.36
N ALA A 55 15.73 14.26 -19.25
CA ALA A 55 14.94 15.18 -18.45
C ALA A 55 14.96 14.79 -16.98
N LEU A 56 15.19 15.75 -16.08
CA LEU A 56 15.15 15.53 -14.64
C LEU A 56 13.71 15.19 -14.20
N MET A 57 13.55 14.09 -13.49
CA MET A 57 12.30 13.76 -12.82
C MET A 57 12.13 14.68 -11.62
N THR A 58 11.05 15.47 -11.59
CA THR A 58 10.76 16.42 -10.52
C THR A 58 9.88 15.82 -9.42
N HIS A 59 8.91 14.99 -9.81
CA HIS A 59 7.94 14.34 -8.91
C HIS A 59 7.70 12.90 -9.35
N ASN A 60 7.37 12.04 -8.39
CA ASN A 60 7.00 10.64 -8.64
C ASN A 60 5.80 10.30 -7.78
N HIS A 61 4.59 10.29 -8.37
CA HIS A 61 3.34 10.01 -7.67
C HIS A 61 3.02 8.51 -7.78
N PRO A 62 3.24 7.72 -6.71
CA PRO A 62 2.99 6.29 -6.75
C PRO A 62 1.49 5.99 -6.63
N LEU A 63 1.01 4.97 -7.34
CA LEU A 63 -0.39 4.50 -7.24
C LEU A 63 -0.41 3.03 -6.84
N GLY A 64 -0.89 2.76 -5.62
CA GLY A 64 -1.15 1.42 -5.13
C GLY A 64 -2.54 0.91 -5.54
N PRO A 65 -2.79 -0.41 -5.46
CA PRO A 65 -4.12 -0.96 -5.70
C PRO A 65 -5.06 -0.66 -4.52
N VAL A 66 -6.34 -0.46 -4.82
CA VAL A 66 -7.41 -0.30 -3.80
C VAL A 66 -7.62 -1.58 -2.97
N ALA A 67 -7.23 -2.75 -3.49
CA ALA A 67 -7.10 -4.03 -2.76
C ALA A 67 -8.31 -4.41 -1.86
N GLY A 68 -9.53 -4.06 -2.29
CA GLY A 68 -10.78 -4.36 -1.58
C GLY A 68 -11.17 -3.38 -0.46
N THR A 69 -10.47 -2.26 -0.37
CA THR A 69 -10.87 -1.08 0.44
C THR A 69 -11.62 -0.06 -0.42
N ALA A 70 -12.08 1.06 0.14
CA ALA A 70 -12.73 2.10 -0.68
C ALA A 70 -11.71 2.93 -1.48
N TRP A 71 -10.50 3.11 -0.91
CA TRP A 71 -9.41 3.87 -1.52
C TRP A 71 -8.05 3.50 -0.92
N ASN A 72 -6.99 3.80 -1.67
CA ASN A 72 -5.60 3.61 -1.29
C ASN A 72 -4.84 4.93 -1.39
N LEU A 73 -3.99 5.21 -0.39
CA LEU A 73 -3.05 6.32 -0.39
C LEU A 73 -1.62 5.78 -0.36
N THR A 74 -0.87 5.98 -1.45
CA THR A 74 0.53 5.60 -1.53
C THR A 74 1.41 6.83 -1.47
N THR A 75 2.44 6.79 -0.63
CA THR A 75 3.38 7.90 -0.44
C THR A 75 4.80 7.51 -0.86
N MET A 76 5.53 8.48 -1.39
CA MET A 76 6.94 8.35 -1.74
C MET A 76 7.65 9.71 -1.63
N SER A 77 8.61 9.82 -0.71
CA SER A 77 9.41 11.03 -0.55
C SER A 77 10.56 11.09 -1.55
N TYR A 78 10.60 12.08 -2.44
CA TYR A 78 11.67 12.27 -3.41
C TYR A 78 12.09 13.75 -3.45
N ARG A 79 13.41 14.01 -3.42
CA ARG A 79 14.00 15.36 -3.41
C ARG A 79 13.40 16.33 -2.36
N GLY A 80 13.09 15.81 -1.17
CA GLY A 80 12.52 16.60 -0.07
C GLY A 80 11.04 16.91 -0.21
N ALA A 81 10.38 16.48 -1.29
CA ALA A 81 8.93 16.53 -1.45
C ALA A 81 8.30 15.18 -1.11
N LEU A 82 7.18 15.19 -0.39
CA LEU A 82 6.34 14.01 -0.19
C LEU A 82 5.37 13.92 -1.37
N ASN A 83 5.62 13.00 -2.30
CA ASN A 83 4.66 12.73 -3.36
C ASN A 83 3.61 11.75 -2.85
N ILE A 84 2.34 12.10 -3.04
CA ILE A 84 1.19 11.31 -2.61
C ILE A 84 0.40 10.94 -3.87
N GLY A 85 -0.05 9.69 -3.93
CA GLY A 85 -1.02 9.24 -4.92
C GLY A 85 -2.24 8.63 -4.23
N LEU A 86 -3.41 9.17 -4.54
CA LEU A 86 -4.71 8.70 -4.08
C LEU A 86 -5.37 7.90 -5.21
N HIS A 87 -5.63 6.61 -4.97
CA HIS A 87 -6.39 5.75 -5.86
C HIS A 87 -7.72 5.42 -5.19
N SER A 88 -8.83 5.85 -5.78
CA SER A 88 -10.17 5.73 -5.19
C SER A 88 -11.13 4.99 -6.12
N ASP A 89 -11.94 4.09 -5.56
CA ASP A 89 -13.06 3.48 -6.26
C ASP A 89 -14.25 4.46 -6.27
N ARG A 90 -14.65 4.89 -7.46
CA ARG A 90 -15.75 5.86 -7.66
C ARG A 90 -17.12 5.31 -7.27
N ALA A 91 -17.28 3.99 -7.13
CA ALA A 91 -18.51 3.38 -6.63
C ALA A 91 -18.57 3.36 -5.09
N ALA A 92 -17.43 3.50 -4.41
CA ALA A 92 -17.32 3.47 -2.96
C ALA A 92 -17.11 4.86 -2.33
N VAL A 93 -16.62 5.83 -3.10
CA VAL A 93 -16.38 7.21 -2.66
C VAL A 93 -17.15 8.18 -3.55
N ASP A 94 -18.14 8.87 -2.98
CA ASP A 94 -19.05 9.76 -3.71
C ASP A 94 -18.35 11.01 -4.28
N ALA A 95 -17.43 11.60 -3.51
CA ALA A 95 -16.73 12.84 -3.84
C ALA A 95 -15.19 12.68 -3.74
N PRO A 96 -14.55 11.95 -4.67
CA PRO A 96 -13.10 11.70 -4.60
C PRO A 96 -12.24 12.97 -4.75
N GLY A 97 -12.80 14.04 -5.31
CA GLY A 97 -12.12 15.34 -5.39
C GLY A 97 -12.03 16.03 -4.03
N GLU A 98 -13.14 16.10 -3.29
CA GLU A 98 -13.16 16.63 -1.92
C GLU A 98 -12.26 15.82 -0.99
N LEU A 99 -12.26 14.49 -1.13
CA LEU A 99 -11.33 13.62 -0.40
C LEU A 99 -9.86 13.98 -0.71
N ALA A 100 -9.53 14.30 -1.95
CA ALA A 100 -8.17 14.68 -2.32
C ALA A 100 -7.78 16.06 -1.73
N ASP A 101 -8.72 17.00 -1.72
CA ASP A 101 -8.53 18.35 -1.16
C ASP A 101 -8.36 18.31 0.36
N ASP A 102 -9.09 17.44 1.07
CA ASP A 102 -8.99 17.27 2.53
C ASP A 102 -7.67 16.62 3.00
N ILE A 103 -6.98 15.91 2.10
CA ILE A 103 -5.71 15.22 2.39
C ILE A 103 -4.51 16.15 2.19
N ALA A 104 -4.63 17.17 1.33
CA ALA A 104 -3.55 18.05 0.90
C ALA A 104 -3.30 19.22 1.88
#